data_AF-A0A7W9YU34-F1
#
_entry.id   AF-A0A7W9YU34-F1
#
_cell.length_a   1.000
_cell.length_b   1.000
_cell.length_c   1.000
_cell.angle_alpha   90.00
_cell.angle_beta   90.00
_cell.angle_gamma   90.00
#
_symmetry.space_group_name_H-M   'P 1'
#
loop_
_entity.id
_entity.type
_entity.pdbx_description
1 polymer ?
#
loop_
_entity_poly.entity_id
_entity_poly.type
_entity_poly.pdbx_seq_one_letter_code
_entity_poly.pdbx_strand_id
1 'polypeptide(L)' 'MTLIILGEGVTRLERDYPAVVRDHPEIEWQQIIGMRDRAAHGYLTLDMNIIWETVQSSIPDLLDRLQTLRHWRRQGE' A
#
# COMPACT_ATOMS: atom_id res chain seq x y z
N MET A 1 13.95 0.10 4.22
CA MET A 1 13.58 -1.26 3.78
C MET A 1 12.08 -1.56 3.93
N THR A 2 11.40 -1.11 4.99
CA THR A 2 9.97 -1.42 5.22
C THR A 2 9.01 -1.01 4.11
N LEU A 3 9.18 0.19 3.53
CA LEU A 3 8.32 0.68 2.42
C LEU A 3 8.44 -0.16 1.14
N ILE A 4 9.63 -0.71 0.87
CA ILE A 4 9.88 -1.59 -0.28
C ILE A 4 9.11 -2.91 -0.10
N ILE A 5 9.11 -3.47 1.11
CA ILE A 5 8.39 -4.70 1.44
C ILE A 5 6.87 -4.49 1.31
N LEU A 6 6.36 -3.34 1.74
CA LEU A 6 4.95 -2.99 1.60
C LEU A 6 4.54 -2.95 0.12
N GLY A 7 5.29 -2.24 -0.72
CA GLY A 7 5.01 -2.17 -2.15
C GLY A 7 5.07 -3.54 -2.84
N GLU A 8 6.08 -4.35 -2.53
CA GLU A 8 6.18 -5.73 -3.03
C GLU A 8 4.99 -6.60 -2.59
N GLY A 9 4.52 -6.44 -1.35
CA GLY A 9 3.33 -7.10 -0.84
C GLY A 9 2.08 -6.75 -1.64
N VAL A 10 1.89 -5.47 -1.95
CA VAL A 10 0.76 -5.00 -2.78
C VAL A 10 0.87 -5.50 -4.22
N THR A 11 2.05 -5.49 -4.83
CA THR A 11 2.25 -6.07 -6.17
C THR A 11 1.86 -7.55 -6.22
N ARG A 12 2.20 -8.33 -5.20
CA ARG A 12 1.78 -9.74 -5.11
C ARG A 12 0.28 -9.88 -4.88
N LEU A 13 -0.31 -9.03 -4.05
CA LEU A 13 -1.76 -9.00 -3.82
C LEU A 13 -2.52 -8.73 -5.12
N GLU A 14 -2.08 -7.75 -5.92
CA GLU A 14 -2.69 -7.45 -7.21
C GLU A 14 -2.58 -8.62 -8.19
N ARG A 15 -1.42 -9.29 -8.21
CA ARG A 15 -1.18 -10.44 -9.09
C ARG A 15 -2.02 -11.66 -8.70
N ASP A 16 -2.03 -12.01 -7.41
CA ASP A 16 -2.60 -13.28 -6.93
C ASP A 16 -4.09 -13.14 -6.56
N TYR A 17 -4.53 -11.93 -6.20
CA TYR A 17 -5.91 -11.61 -5.78
C TYR A 17 -6.40 -10.27 -6.39
N PRO A 18 -6.45 -10.14 -7.73
CA PRO A 18 -6.80 -8.88 -8.40
C PRO A 18 -8.18 -8.34 -8.03
N ALA A 19 -9.10 -9.22 -7.62
CA ALA A 19 -10.42 -8.81 -7.12
C ALA A 19 -10.33 -7.91 -5.89
N VAL A 20 -9.39 -8.13 -4.97
CA VAL A 20 -9.22 -7.27 -3.78
C VAL A 20 -8.90 -5.84 -4.20
N VAL A 21 -7.98 -5.68 -5.14
CA VAL A 21 -7.56 -4.35 -5.63
C VAL A 21 -8.69 -3.67 -6.38
N ARG A 22 -9.42 -4.42 -7.23
CA ARG A 22 -10.56 -3.91 -8.00
C ARG A 22 -11.73 -3.51 -7.12
N ASP A 23 -12.04 -4.31 -6.10
CA ASP A 23 -13.24 -4.14 -5.27
C ASP A 23 -13.00 -3.11 -4.15
N HIS A 24 -11.76 -2.67 -3.94
CA HIS A 24 -11.37 -1.66 -2.94
C HIS A 24 -10.60 -0.47 -3.55
N PRO A 25 -11.19 0.29 -4.49
CA PRO A 25 -10.53 1.43 -5.13
C PRO A 25 -10.27 2.61 -4.17
N GLU A 26 -10.88 2.60 -2.98
CA GLU A 26 -10.63 3.57 -1.90
C GLU A 26 -9.22 3.46 -1.29
N ILE A 27 -8.47 2.40 -1.62
CA ILE A 27 -7.07 2.25 -1.25
C ILE A 27 -6.22 2.60 -2.47
N GLU A 28 -5.24 3.49 -2.29
CA GLU A 28 -4.34 3.98 -3.33
C GLU A 28 -3.25 2.93 -3.70
N TRP A 29 -3.66 1.75 -4.17
CA TRP A 29 -2.78 0.60 -4.42
C TRP A 29 -1.56 0.92 -5.28
N GLN A 30 -1.78 1.65 -6.39
CA GLN A 30 -0.72 2.00 -7.33
C GLN A 30 0.30 2.97 -6.73
N GLN A 31 -0.13 3.85 -5.80
CA GLN A 31 0.81 4.70 -5.08
C GLN A 31 1.70 3.89 -4.13
N ILE A 32 1.13 2.86 -3.47
CA ILE A 32 1.89 1.98 -2.57
C ILE A 32 2.95 1.18 -3.37
N ILE A 33 2.59 0.68 -4.55
CA ILE A 33 3.53 0.03 -5.47
C ILE A 33 4.62 1.02 -5.92
N GLY A 34 4.24 2.21 -6.38
CA GLY A 34 5.18 3.24 -6.81
C GLY A 34 6.16 3.70 -5.72
N MET A 35 5.76 3.60 -4.44
CA MET A 35 6.62 3.93 -3.31
C MET A 35 7.81 2.96 -3.17
N ARG A 36 7.66 1.70 -3.62
CA ARG A 36 8.78 0.75 -3.75
C ARG A 36 9.85 1.33 -4.65
N ASP A 37 9.45 1.79 -5.82
CA ASP A 37 10.39 2.26 -6.85
C ASP A 37 11.11 3.51 -6.35
N ARG A 38 10.39 4.45 -5.75
CA ARG A 38 11.02 5.63 -5.12
C ARG A 38 12.02 5.21 -4.04
N ALA A 39 11.62 4.37 -3.09
CA ALA A 39 12.48 3.95 -1.98
C ALA A 39 13.69 3.09 -2.42
N ALA A 40 13.59 2.36 -3.55
CA ALA A 40 14.65 1.53 -4.09
C ALA A 40 15.70 2.33 -4.89
N HIS A 41 15.33 3.48 -5.47
CA HIS A 41 16.25 4.34 -6.24
C HIS A 41 17.16 5.24 -5.38
N GLY A 42 17.15 5.04 -4.05
CA GLY A 42 18.15 5.57 -3.11
C GLY A 42 17.73 6.82 -2.33
N TYR A 43 18.47 7.10 -1.25
CA TYR A 43 18.20 8.20 -0.30
C TYR A 43 18.44 9.60 -0.88
N LEU A 44 19.26 9.72 -1.94
CA LEU A 44 19.74 11.00 -2.48
C LEU A 44 18.68 11.76 -3.30
N THR A 45 17.66 11.07 -3.80
CA THR A 45 16.56 11.65 -4.60
C THR A 45 15.22 11.60 -3.86
N LEU A 46 15.22 11.05 -2.65
CA LEU A 46 14.03 10.92 -1.82
C LEU A 46 13.80 12.21 -1.04
N ASP A 47 12.68 12.87 -1.30
CA ASP A 47 12.24 13.98 -0.47
C ASP A 47 11.84 13.45 0.92
N MET A 48 12.62 13.82 1.94
CA MET A 48 12.37 13.40 3.31
C MET A 48 11.04 13.90 3.86
N ASN A 49 10.49 15.00 3.33
CA ASN A 49 9.16 15.46 3.72
C ASN A 49 8.10 14.47 3.25
N ILE A 50 8.23 13.93 2.04
CA ILE A 50 7.32 12.90 1.51
C ILE A 50 7.41 11.65 2.38
N ILE A 51 8.61 11.23 2.79
CA ILE A 51 8.78 10.07 3.67
C ILE A 51 8.15 10.31 5.03
N TRP A 52 8.38 11.48 5.61
CA TRP A 52 7.83 11.86 6.89
C TRP A 52 6.30 11.89 6.85
N GLU A 53 5.70 12.53 5.84
CA GLU A 53 4.25 12.56 5.63
C GLU A 53 3.67 11.16 5.39
N THR A 54 4.35 10.33 4.60
CA THR A 54 3.93 8.95 4.34
C THR A 54 3.84 8.17 5.65
N VAL A 55 4.83 8.31 6.54
CA VAL A 55 4.86 7.60 7.82
C VAL A 55 3.83 8.15 8.81
N GLN A 56 3.64 9.47 8.85
CA GLN A 56 2.75 10.12 9.82
C GLN A 56 1.26 10.05 9.43
N SER A 57 0.95 10.02 8.12
CA SER A 57 -0.42 10.18 7.63
C SER A 57 -0.86 9.00 6.76
N SER A 58 -0.14 8.71 5.68
CA SER A 58 -0.59 7.73 4.68
C SER A 58 -0.58 6.30 5.21
N ILE A 59 0.43 5.91 5.99
CA ILE A 59 0.51 4.56 6.57
C ILE A 59 -0.60 4.33 7.62
N PRO A 60 -0.84 5.24 8.59
CA PRO A 60 -1.98 5.11 9.50
C PRO A 60 -3.33 5.00 8.78
N ASP A 61 -3.61 5.86 7.79
CA ASP A 61 -4.86 5.79 7.01
C ASP A 61 -4.98 4.47 6.24
N LEU A 62 -3.89 3.99 5.63
CA LEU A 62 -3.87 2.68 4.99
C LEU A 62 -4.19 1.55 5.98
N LEU A 63 -3.61 1.61 7.19
CA LEU A 63 -3.86 0.59 8.22
C LEU A 63 -5.34 0.56 8.62
N ASP A 64 -5.95 1.73 8.82
CA ASP A 64 -7.37 1.83 9.16
C ASP A 64 -8.25 1.25 8.05
N ARG A 65 -7.97 1.58 6.79
CA ARG A 65 -8.67 0.99 5.63
C ARG A 65 -8.54 -0.53 5.60
N LEU A 66 -7.33 -1.07 5.75
CA LEU A 66 -7.08 -2.51 5.75
C LEU A 66 -7.78 -3.22 6.92
N GLN A 67 -7.92 -2.58 8.08
CA GLN A 67 -8.66 -3.15 9.21
C GLN A 67 -10.15 -3.35 8.87
N THR A 68 -10.75 -2.42 8.11
CA THR A 68 -12.14 -2.58 7.65
C THR A 68 -12.31 -3.79 6.73
N LEU A 69 -11.25 -4.20 6.02
CA LEU A 69 -11.25 -5.34 5.11
C LEU A 69 -11.19 -6.71 5.81
N ARG A 70 -10.93 -6.79 7.12
CA ARG A 70 -10.74 -8.09 7.80
C ARG A 70 -11.91 -9.07 7.63
N HIS A 71 -13.11 -8.60 7.30
CA HIS A 71 -14.33 -9.42 7.15
C HIS A 71 -15.06 -9.21 5.81
N TRP A 72 -14.39 -8.71 4.77
CA TRP A 72 -15.04 -8.27 3.52
C TRP A 72 -15.77 -9.37 2.71
N ARG A 73 -15.48 -10.66 2.96
CA ARG A 73 -16.15 -11.82 2.33
C ARG A 73 -16.80 -12.81 3.32
N ARG A 74 -17.16 -12.40 4.54
CA ARG A 74 -17.82 -13.33 5.48
C ARG A 74 -19.29 -13.66 5.19
N GLN A 75 -19.86 -13.19 4.08
CA GLN A 75 -21.21 -13.56 3.66
C GLN A 75 -21.13 -14.32 2.34
N GLY A 76 -21.33 -15.64 2.46
CA GLY A 76 -21.49 -16.66 1.41
C GLY A 76 -21.21 -16.27 -0.03
N GLU A 77 -20.05 -16.71 -0.52
CA GLU A 77 -19.84 -17.17 -1.90
C GLU A 77 -19.29 -18.60 -1.84
#